data_AF-B4WXL3-F1
#
_entry.id   AF-B4WXL3-F1
#
_cell.length_a   1.000
_cell.length_b   1.000
_cell.length_c   1.000
_cell.angle_alpha   90.00
_cell.angle_beta   90.00
_cell.angle_gamma   90.00
#
_symmetry.space_group_name_H-M   'P 1'
#
loop_
_entity.id
_entity.type
_entity.pdbx_description
1 polymer ?
#
loop_
_entity_poly.entity_id
_entity_poly.type
_entity_poly.pdbx_seq_one_letter_code
_entity_poly.pdbx_strand_id
1 'polypeptide(L)'
;MKKTTQLAFFLLVALLLSCGGESYPLASNDGGISGTGNGGSKSSLSGSAYKGPFIQDGEVNVLKIEGDTSSLIANSQIQDNLGDFLLEVEPGLLSVNTTGRFYDETEATYSEESVTLKALVNKAPEQQANIFVNTLTLLSHDLAVELINQGNSYEQATADAQSRVKTVLAAVTGDIPTNQPFIKMNIINSPGTTPEDNAYSLYISSLFTEAVNERSIEEPYTMTTLLNALRADVINNDPIDDATLLSLQEANGRLDAASIQQNLEAVLIGETIAPVGNVIEAVSPGLIPPSNLTTFTDTANLTIAQRFCFDMSADCSDPGHKAEIIVAQGYSYELQIDDNADFSSPIVDLTGWQRNFYNIEHASLGSGIRYFRVRKNHDDGQFSTWTQTDFIVP
;
A
#
# COMPACT_ATOMS: atom_id res chain seq x y z
N MET A 1 52.50 42.92 -32.95
CA MET A 1 52.03 43.96 -31.99
C MET A 1 52.01 43.29 -30.61
N LYS A 2 53.07 43.40 -29.78
CA LYS A 2 53.22 44.29 -28.60
C LYS A 2 52.03 44.15 -27.61
N LYS A 3 52.12 43.74 -26.33
CA LYS A 3 53.17 43.54 -25.29
C LYS A 3 52.62 42.49 -24.26
N THR A 4 53.33 41.49 -23.69
CA THR A 4 54.19 41.47 -22.46
C THR A 4 53.78 42.48 -21.35
N THR A 5 53.62 42.17 -20.05
CA THR A 5 54.58 41.58 -19.10
C THR A 5 53.97 41.30 -17.70
N GLN A 6 54.52 40.27 -17.04
CA GLN A 6 54.55 39.80 -15.63
C GLN A 6 54.49 40.81 -14.45
N LEU A 7 54.08 40.31 -13.25
CA LEU A 7 54.92 40.07 -12.04
C LEU A 7 54.06 39.39 -10.92
N ALA A 8 54.40 38.18 -10.42
CA ALA A 8 55.29 37.85 -9.27
C ALA A 8 54.58 37.93 -7.89
N PHE A 9 54.81 37.15 -6.84
CA PHE A 9 55.59 35.93 -6.47
C PHE A 9 55.31 35.76 -4.96
N PHE A 10 55.15 34.54 -4.42
CA PHE A 10 55.87 34.08 -3.21
C PHE A 10 55.52 32.63 -2.84
N LEU A 11 56.60 31.91 -2.55
CA LEU A 11 56.71 30.49 -2.25
C LEU A 11 57.37 30.38 -0.86
N LEU A 12 56.87 29.50 0.02
CA LEU A 12 57.56 29.01 1.23
C LEU A 12 56.93 27.65 1.61
N VAL A 13 57.46 26.50 1.17
CA VAL A 13 58.53 25.66 1.77
C VAL A 13 58.12 24.94 3.08
N ALA A 14 57.72 23.67 2.90
CA ALA A 14 58.23 22.42 3.50
C ALA A 14 58.20 22.13 5.03
N LEU A 15 58.19 20.81 5.31
CA LEU A 15 58.57 20.05 6.53
C LEU A 15 57.42 19.76 7.52
N LEU A 16 57.07 18.55 7.99
CA LEU A 16 57.70 17.21 8.06
C LEU A 16 56.65 16.10 8.31
N LEU A 17 56.90 14.91 7.76
CA LEU A 17 56.47 13.61 8.30
C LEU A 17 57.44 13.19 9.43
N SER A 18 56.95 12.65 10.57
CA SER A 18 57.73 11.73 11.42
C SER A 18 56.90 11.07 12.53
N CYS A 19 56.97 9.73 12.58
CA CYS A 19 57.03 8.75 13.70
C CYS A 19 56.27 9.04 15.03
N GLY A 20 55.57 8.13 15.70
CA GLY A 20 55.81 6.69 15.94
C GLY A 20 56.04 6.44 17.45
N GLY A 21 55.33 5.48 18.07
CA GLY A 21 55.82 4.71 19.25
C GLY A 21 55.20 4.96 20.65
N GLU A 22 54.40 3.98 21.10
CA GLU A 22 54.52 3.20 22.36
C GLU A 22 54.40 3.78 23.81
N SER A 23 53.31 3.33 24.48
CA SER A 23 53.18 2.68 25.82
C SER A 23 53.50 3.32 27.21
N TYR A 24 52.43 3.29 28.05
CA TYR A 24 52.31 3.07 29.53
C TYR A 24 52.87 4.12 30.54
N PRO A 25 52.46 4.09 31.83
CA PRO A 25 51.11 4.01 32.44
C PRO A 25 50.92 5.14 33.48
N LEU A 26 49.73 5.29 34.10
CA LEU A 26 49.57 5.52 35.55
C LEU A 26 48.08 5.68 35.93
N ALA A 27 47.68 4.84 36.89
CA ALA A 27 46.38 4.78 37.53
C ALA A 27 46.28 5.76 38.72
N SER A 28 45.08 6.21 39.08
CA SER A 28 44.33 5.65 40.22
C SER A 28 43.04 6.42 40.53
N ASN A 29 41.93 5.69 40.47
CA ASN A 29 40.77 5.61 41.37
C ASN A 29 40.34 6.81 42.23
N ASP A 30 39.07 7.19 42.06
CA ASP A 30 37.96 6.99 43.02
C ASP A 30 36.65 7.34 42.28
N GLY A 31 35.49 6.68 42.33
CA GLY A 31 34.94 5.63 43.19
C GLY A 31 33.42 5.80 43.22
N GLY A 32 32.64 4.77 42.86
CA GLY A 32 31.17 4.68 43.03
C GLY A 32 30.34 5.24 41.85
N ILE A 33 29.41 4.54 41.21
CA ILE A 33 28.58 3.41 41.64
C ILE A 33 28.51 2.39 40.48
N SER A 34 29.04 1.19 40.71
CA SER A 34 28.75 0.03 39.86
C SER A 34 27.34 -0.43 40.21
N GLY A 35 26.36 -0.07 39.39
CA GLY A 35 25.05 -0.69 39.49
C GLY A 35 25.18 -2.18 39.21
N THR A 36 25.14 -3.00 40.25
CA THR A 36 24.87 -4.44 40.14
C THR A 36 23.37 -4.64 39.87
N GLY A 37 22.88 -3.99 38.81
CA GLY A 37 21.58 -4.29 38.25
C GLY A 37 21.74 -5.55 37.43
N ASN A 38 21.03 -6.60 37.82
CA ASN A 38 20.78 -7.78 37.01
C ASN A 38 20.03 -7.36 35.73
N GLY A 39 20.74 -6.76 34.77
CA GLY A 39 20.21 -6.24 33.51
C GLY A 39 19.97 -7.39 32.54
N GLY A 40 18.93 -8.17 32.79
CA GLY A 40 18.57 -9.30 31.95
C GLY A 40 18.28 -8.88 30.50
N SER A 41 19.06 -9.41 29.57
CA SER A 41 18.63 -9.89 28.24
C SER A 41 17.81 -8.96 27.31
N LYS A 42 17.75 -7.65 27.54
CA LYS A 42 17.11 -6.72 26.59
C LYS A 42 17.88 -6.69 25.27
N SER A 43 17.14 -6.64 24.17
CA SER A 43 17.72 -6.52 22.82
C SER A 43 16.78 -5.78 21.87
N SER A 44 17.38 -5.17 20.86
CA SER A 44 16.71 -4.37 19.84
C SER A 44 15.54 -5.09 19.18
N LEU A 45 14.42 -4.39 19.11
CA LEU A 45 13.25 -4.65 18.28
C LEU A 45 13.07 -3.43 17.38
N SER A 46 13.20 -3.64 16.08
CA SER A 46 12.95 -2.64 15.05
C SER A 46 11.79 -3.10 14.17
N GLY A 47 11.24 -2.17 13.42
CA GLY A 47 10.22 -2.48 12.45
C GLY A 47 9.58 -1.23 11.90
N SER A 48 8.50 -1.44 11.19
CA SER A 48 7.71 -0.35 10.65
C SER A 48 6.22 -0.68 10.64
N ALA A 49 5.36 0.33 10.70
CA ALA A 49 3.90 0.20 10.73
C ALA A 49 3.24 0.71 9.45
N TYR A 50 2.38 -0.13 8.83
CA TYR A 50 1.74 0.20 7.56
C TYR A 50 0.28 -0.25 7.46
N LYS A 51 -0.58 0.74 7.17
CA LYS A 51 -1.90 0.65 6.52
C LYS A 51 -1.86 1.52 5.25
N GLY A 52 -0.68 1.68 4.66
CA GLY A 52 -0.19 3.00 4.21
C GLY A 52 0.82 3.49 5.26
N PRO A 53 1.90 4.19 4.88
CA PRO A 53 2.94 4.55 5.84
C PRO A 53 2.37 5.35 7.00
N PHE A 54 2.62 4.87 8.22
CA PHE A 54 2.30 5.63 9.42
C PHE A 54 3.18 6.87 9.47
N ILE A 55 2.59 7.99 9.89
CA ILE A 55 3.34 9.24 10.00
C ILE A 55 4.06 9.33 11.35
N GLN A 56 5.06 10.21 11.38
CA GLN A 56 5.80 10.55 12.60
C GLN A 56 4.86 10.93 13.75
N ASP A 57 5.32 10.67 14.99
CA ASP A 57 4.60 10.91 16.26
C ASP A 57 3.51 9.89 16.58
N GLY A 58 3.28 8.88 15.73
CA GLY A 58 2.54 7.68 16.10
C GLY A 58 3.16 6.99 17.33
N GLU A 59 2.33 6.36 18.15
CA GLU A 59 2.76 5.68 19.39
C GLU A 59 3.07 4.21 19.11
N VAL A 60 4.17 3.70 19.70
CA VAL A 60 4.53 2.29 19.66
C VAL A 60 4.58 1.75 21.08
N ASN A 61 3.70 0.83 21.41
CA ASN A 61 3.60 0.20 22.72
C ASN A 61 3.90 -1.29 22.60
N VAL A 62 4.81 -1.80 23.43
CA VAL A 62 5.10 -3.24 23.49
C VAL A 62 4.61 -3.81 24.79
N LEU A 63 3.67 -4.74 24.67
CA LEU A 63 3.06 -5.44 25.78
C LEU A 63 3.63 -6.86 25.84
N LYS A 64 4.06 -7.29 27.02
CA LYS A 64 4.36 -8.70 27.27
C LYS A 64 3.07 -9.45 27.56
N ILE A 65 2.87 -10.59 26.89
CA ILE A 65 1.71 -11.46 27.08
C ILE A 65 2.10 -12.61 28.02
N GLU A 66 1.33 -12.79 29.09
CA GLU A 66 1.47 -13.87 30.05
C GLU A 66 0.09 -14.48 30.33
N GLY A 67 -0.24 -15.55 29.59
CA GLY A 67 -1.59 -16.14 29.60
C GLY A 67 -2.65 -15.12 29.16
N ASP A 68 -3.65 -14.91 30.00
CA ASP A 68 -4.74 -13.97 29.73
C ASP A 68 -4.41 -12.52 30.13
N THR A 69 -3.18 -12.27 30.62
CA THR A 69 -2.76 -10.93 31.05
C THR A 69 -1.75 -10.32 30.09
N SER A 70 -1.78 -8.99 29.98
CA SER A 70 -0.79 -8.22 29.24
C SER A 70 -0.29 -7.05 30.08
N SER A 71 1.00 -6.74 29.95
CA SER A 71 1.62 -5.62 30.67
C SER A 71 2.52 -4.81 29.73
N LEU A 72 2.42 -3.48 29.77
CA LEU A 72 3.29 -2.61 29.00
C LEU A 72 4.72 -2.71 29.54
N ILE A 73 5.66 -3.13 28.70
CA ILE A 73 7.08 -3.31 29.08
C ILE A 73 8.02 -2.30 28.41
N ALA A 74 7.59 -1.70 27.29
CA ALA A 74 8.33 -0.67 26.60
C ALA A 74 7.38 0.18 25.75
N ASN A 75 7.78 1.42 25.50
CA ASN A 75 7.12 2.32 24.56
C ASN A 75 8.17 3.08 23.73
N SER A 76 7.75 3.56 22.57
CA SER A 76 8.52 4.38 21.64
C SER A 76 7.54 5.16 20.76
N GLN A 77 8.05 5.77 19.71
CA GLN A 77 7.26 6.47 18.71
C GLN A 77 7.72 6.08 17.31
N ILE A 78 6.83 6.29 16.34
CA ILE A 78 7.16 6.27 14.93
C ILE A 78 8.14 7.42 14.65
N GLN A 79 9.30 7.08 14.08
CA GLN A 79 10.47 7.94 13.96
C GLN A 79 10.47 8.80 12.69
N ASP A 80 9.76 8.35 11.66
CA ASP A 80 9.68 9.00 10.37
C ASP A 80 8.34 8.74 9.67
N ASN A 81 8.17 9.29 8.47
CA ASN A 81 6.99 9.08 7.65
C ASN A 81 7.06 7.79 6.80
N LEU A 82 8.01 6.90 7.09
CA LEU A 82 8.03 5.53 6.59
C LEU A 82 7.40 4.57 7.62
N GLY A 83 6.98 5.07 8.78
CA GLY A 83 6.41 4.24 9.82
C GLY A 83 7.46 3.53 10.67
N ASP A 84 8.74 3.88 10.57
CA ASP A 84 9.83 3.17 11.24
C ASP A 84 9.81 3.38 12.75
N PHE A 85 10.18 2.35 13.50
CA PHE A 85 10.36 2.42 14.95
C PHE A 85 11.54 1.56 15.41
N LEU A 86 12.09 1.96 16.56
CA LEU A 86 13.17 1.23 17.23
C LEU A 86 13.01 1.33 18.74
N LEU A 87 13.18 0.21 19.43
CA LEU A 87 13.19 0.14 20.90
C LEU A 87 13.92 -1.12 21.42
N GLU A 88 14.24 -1.11 22.71
CA GLU A 88 14.89 -2.23 23.41
C GLU A 88 13.86 -2.96 24.29
N VAL A 89 13.71 -4.27 24.09
CA VAL A 89 12.67 -5.08 24.76
C VAL A 89 13.25 -6.33 25.40
N GLU A 90 12.60 -6.79 26.47
CA GLU A 90 12.88 -8.09 27.08
C GLU A 90 12.37 -9.23 26.17
N PRO A 91 12.97 -10.43 26.23
CA PRO A 91 12.50 -11.58 25.46
C PRO A 91 11.16 -12.10 25.98
N GLY A 92 10.45 -12.80 25.10
CA GLY A 92 9.17 -13.44 25.40
C GLY A 92 8.12 -13.24 24.31
N LEU A 93 6.88 -13.62 24.62
CA LEU A 93 5.73 -13.37 23.75
C LEU A 93 5.26 -11.93 23.92
N LEU A 94 5.37 -11.14 22.86
CA LEU A 94 5.10 -9.71 22.87
C LEU A 94 4.01 -9.36 21.84
N SER A 95 3.14 -8.43 22.23
CA SER A 95 2.23 -7.71 21.34
C SER A 95 2.82 -6.33 21.07
N VAL A 96 3.11 -6.03 19.81
CA VAL A 96 3.59 -4.72 19.36
C VAL A 96 2.39 -3.97 18.80
N ASN A 97 1.95 -2.96 19.55
CA ASN A 97 0.80 -2.12 19.21
C ASN A 97 1.30 -0.80 18.66
N THR A 98 0.89 -0.46 17.44
CA THR A 98 1.25 0.80 16.79
C THR A 98 0.00 1.60 16.52
N THR A 99 -0.07 2.82 17.05
CA THR A 99 -1.23 3.71 16.93
C THR A 99 -0.83 5.00 16.24
N GLY A 100 -1.47 5.35 15.14
CA GLY A 100 -1.14 6.59 14.43
C GLY A 100 -2.06 6.87 13.26
N ARG A 101 -1.91 8.07 12.69
CA ARG A 101 -2.44 8.41 11.38
C ARG A 101 -1.60 7.74 10.29
N PHE A 102 -2.19 7.52 9.14
CA PHE A 102 -1.55 6.88 7.99
C PHE A 102 -1.77 7.71 6.72
N TYR A 103 -0.91 7.52 5.73
CA TYR A 103 -1.13 8.04 4.39
C TYR A 103 -2.11 7.15 3.63
N ASP A 104 -3.17 7.75 3.12
CA ASP A 104 -4.15 7.15 2.22
C ASP A 104 -3.54 7.07 0.81
N GLU A 105 -3.23 5.85 0.39
CA GLU A 105 -2.60 5.58 -0.89
C GLU A 105 -3.56 5.67 -2.09
N THR A 106 -4.88 5.71 -1.89
CA THR A 106 -5.86 5.81 -2.97
C THR A 106 -6.24 7.26 -3.28
N GLU A 107 -6.25 8.14 -2.27
CA GLU A 107 -6.61 9.57 -2.41
C GLU A 107 -5.44 10.55 -2.29
N ALA A 108 -4.22 10.08 -1.96
CA ALA A 108 -3.04 10.91 -1.72
C ALA A 108 -3.19 11.93 -0.57
N THR A 109 -3.89 11.54 0.49
CA THR A 109 -4.11 12.38 1.68
C THR A 109 -3.66 11.68 2.96
N TYR A 110 -3.65 12.38 4.09
CA TYR A 110 -3.38 11.76 5.40
C TYR A 110 -4.69 11.52 6.13
N SER A 111 -4.87 10.32 6.69
CA SER A 111 -6.06 9.97 7.47
C SER A 111 -6.30 10.97 8.60
N GLU A 112 -7.52 11.43 8.81
CA GLU A 112 -7.82 12.35 9.93
C GLU A 112 -7.87 11.62 11.27
N GLU A 113 -8.29 10.35 11.25
CA GLU A 113 -8.33 9.47 12.41
C GLU A 113 -7.08 8.61 12.52
N SER A 114 -6.75 8.22 13.76
CA SER A 114 -5.70 7.25 14.03
C SER A 114 -6.26 5.84 14.10
N VAL A 115 -5.48 4.86 13.64
CA VAL A 115 -5.80 3.44 13.75
C VAL A 115 -4.75 2.74 14.63
N THR A 116 -5.15 1.71 15.35
CA THR A 116 -4.24 0.85 16.11
C THR A 116 -4.07 -0.48 15.40
N LEU A 117 -2.84 -0.79 15.01
CA LEU A 117 -2.45 -2.10 14.47
C LEU A 117 -1.67 -2.88 15.53
N LYS A 118 -1.68 -4.21 15.39
CA LYS A 118 -1.00 -5.12 16.32
C LYS A 118 -0.23 -6.18 15.56
N ALA A 119 0.93 -6.55 16.09
CA ALA A 119 1.69 -7.71 15.62
C ALA A 119 2.14 -8.55 16.82
N LEU A 120 2.02 -9.87 16.68
CA LEU A 120 2.47 -10.81 17.69
C LEU A 120 3.89 -11.27 17.36
N VAL A 121 4.82 -11.17 18.31
CA VAL A 121 6.21 -11.59 18.13
C VAL A 121 6.69 -12.44 19.30
N ASN A 122 7.34 -13.56 19.02
CA ASN A 122 8.07 -14.32 20.02
C ASN A 122 9.56 -13.92 19.98
N LYS A 123 9.93 -13.00 20.87
CA LYS A 123 11.24 -12.37 20.91
C LYS A 123 12.26 -13.26 21.63
N ALA A 124 13.23 -13.77 20.88
CA ALA A 124 14.33 -14.56 21.45
C ALA A 124 15.28 -13.69 22.30
N PRO A 125 15.93 -14.26 23.35
CA PRO A 125 16.94 -13.56 24.15
C PRO A 125 18.11 -13.08 23.29
N GLU A 126 18.56 -11.85 23.53
CA GLU A 126 19.78 -11.25 22.94
C GLU A 126 19.84 -11.17 21.40
N GLN A 127 18.76 -11.52 20.69
CA GLN A 127 18.70 -11.47 19.22
C GLN A 127 17.97 -10.23 18.74
N GLN A 128 18.51 -9.51 17.77
CA GLN A 128 17.75 -8.43 17.13
C GLN A 128 16.55 -8.99 16.36
N ALA A 129 15.42 -8.30 16.41
CA ALA A 129 14.23 -8.66 15.66
C ALA A 129 13.77 -7.48 14.80
N ASN A 130 13.52 -7.74 13.51
CA ASN A 130 12.87 -6.81 12.60
C ASN A 130 11.49 -7.34 12.21
N ILE A 131 10.45 -6.53 12.42
CA ILE A 131 9.06 -6.91 12.21
C ILE A 131 8.29 -5.85 11.41
N PHE A 132 7.18 -6.24 10.80
CA PHE A 132 6.23 -5.29 10.23
C PHE A 132 4.89 -5.41 10.92
N VAL A 133 4.29 -4.27 11.25
CA VAL A 133 2.96 -4.19 11.84
C VAL A 133 2.02 -3.69 10.76
N ASN A 134 1.10 -4.54 10.32
CA ASN A 134 0.19 -4.23 9.22
C ASN A 134 -1.24 -4.69 9.52
N THR A 135 -2.17 -4.45 8.59
CA THR A 135 -3.57 -4.89 8.74
C THR A 135 -3.69 -6.39 8.90
N LEU A 136 -2.93 -7.17 8.12
CA LEU A 136 -2.94 -8.64 8.18
C LEU A 136 -2.43 -9.16 9.54
N THR A 137 -1.38 -8.57 10.11
CA THR A 137 -0.93 -8.93 11.45
C THR A 137 -1.98 -8.60 12.51
N LEU A 138 -2.69 -7.47 12.37
CA LEU A 138 -3.79 -7.12 13.27
C LEU A 138 -4.93 -8.14 13.19
N LEU A 139 -5.36 -8.53 11.98
CA LEU A 139 -6.45 -9.49 11.79
C LEU A 139 -6.12 -10.86 12.41
N SER A 140 -4.87 -11.30 12.31
CA SER A 140 -4.42 -12.58 12.87
C SER A 140 -4.10 -12.56 14.38
N HIS A 141 -3.89 -11.38 14.96
CA HIS A 141 -3.31 -11.21 16.29
C HIS A 141 -4.09 -11.93 17.39
N ASP A 142 -5.38 -11.62 17.53
CA ASP A 142 -6.16 -12.09 18.68
C ASP A 142 -6.41 -13.59 18.63
N LEU A 143 -6.69 -14.13 17.44
CA LEU A 143 -6.83 -15.58 17.25
C LEU A 143 -5.51 -16.31 17.55
N ALA A 144 -4.36 -15.77 17.15
CA ALA A 144 -3.07 -16.36 17.49
C ALA A 144 -2.84 -16.38 19.01
N VAL A 145 -3.21 -15.31 19.72
CA VAL A 145 -3.12 -15.27 21.19
C VAL A 145 -4.05 -16.31 21.83
N GLU A 146 -5.30 -16.43 21.35
CA GLU A 146 -6.24 -17.43 21.85
C GLU A 146 -5.71 -18.86 21.64
N LEU A 147 -5.19 -19.17 20.45
CA LEU A 147 -4.61 -20.47 20.14
C LEU A 147 -3.39 -20.80 21.02
N ILE A 148 -2.55 -19.81 21.35
CA ILE A 148 -1.43 -19.98 22.29
C ILE A 148 -1.95 -20.27 23.69
N ASN A 149 -2.98 -19.55 24.16
CA ASN A 149 -3.59 -19.77 25.47
C ASN A 149 -4.27 -21.16 25.56
N GLN A 150 -4.70 -21.72 24.43
CA GLN A 150 -5.17 -23.11 24.32
C GLN A 150 -4.03 -24.15 24.30
N GLY A 151 -2.76 -23.72 24.28
CA GLY A 151 -1.58 -24.58 24.38
C GLY A 151 -0.84 -24.84 23.07
N ASN A 152 -1.20 -24.19 21.97
CA ASN A 152 -0.44 -24.29 20.71
C ASN A 152 0.90 -23.57 20.82
N SER A 153 1.90 -24.00 20.05
CA SER A 153 3.15 -23.25 19.93
C SER A 153 2.92 -21.93 19.20
N TYR A 154 3.83 -20.96 19.38
CA TYR A 154 3.78 -19.69 18.66
C TYR A 154 3.75 -19.89 17.13
N GLU A 155 4.58 -20.78 16.61
CA GLU A 155 4.68 -21.05 15.17
C GLU A 155 3.39 -21.66 14.63
N GLN A 156 2.79 -22.60 15.35
CA GLN A 156 1.53 -23.22 14.95
C GLN A 156 0.36 -22.22 15.05
N ALA A 157 0.23 -21.53 16.17
CA ALA A 157 -0.85 -20.58 16.40
C ALA A 157 -0.83 -19.43 15.37
N THR A 158 0.35 -18.89 15.06
CA THR A 158 0.47 -17.84 14.04
C THR A 158 0.22 -18.36 12.64
N ALA A 159 0.60 -19.60 12.30
CA ALA A 159 0.28 -20.20 11.00
C ALA A 159 -1.24 -20.43 10.84
N ASP A 160 -1.88 -21.00 11.86
CA ASP A 160 -3.32 -21.28 11.85
C ASP A 160 -4.15 -19.98 11.79
N ALA A 161 -3.75 -18.96 12.56
CA ALA A 161 -4.42 -17.66 12.52
C ALA A 161 -4.26 -16.94 11.17
N GLN A 162 -3.06 -17.00 10.56
CA GLN A 162 -2.84 -16.45 9.23
C GLN A 162 -3.66 -17.18 8.17
N SER A 163 -3.73 -18.52 8.26
CA SER A 163 -4.59 -19.32 7.39
C SER A 163 -6.05 -18.91 7.51
N ARG A 164 -6.53 -18.65 8.74
CA ARG A 164 -7.90 -18.18 8.97
C ARG A 164 -8.16 -16.82 8.31
N VAL A 165 -7.26 -15.86 8.48
CA VAL A 165 -7.36 -14.54 7.84
C VAL A 165 -7.47 -14.70 6.32
N LYS A 166 -6.60 -15.52 5.72
CA LYS A 166 -6.66 -15.79 4.27
C LYS A 166 -7.99 -16.42 3.84
N THR A 167 -8.53 -17.37 4.62
CA THR A 167 -9.83 -17.98 4.32
C THR A 167 -10.97 -16.96 4.36
N VAL A 168 -11.00 -16.07 5.35
CA VAL A 168 -12.02 -15.01 5.44
C VAL A 168 -11.89 -14.04 4.27
N LEU A 169 -10.68 -13.59 3.97
CA LEU A 169 -10.45 -12.62 2.89
C LEU A 169 -10.61 -13.21 1.50
N ALA A 170 -10.50 -14.54 1.32
CA ALA A 170 -10.66 -15.19 0.02
C ALA A 170 -12.04 -14.97 -0.63
N ALA A 171 -13.06 -14.60 0.14
CA ALA A 171 -14.37 -14.20 -0.38
C ALA A 171 -14.30 -12.94 -1.28
N VAL A 172 -13.30 -12.08 -1.05
CA VAL A 172 -13.04 -10.88 -1.86
C VAL A 172 -11.80 -11.06 -2.72
N THR A 173 -10.75 -11.67 -2.16
CA THR A 173 -9.42 -11.70 -2.78
C THR A 173 -9.16 -12.92 -3.65
N GLY A 174 -10.06 -13.91 -3.62
CA GLY A 174 -9.70 -15.25 -4.08
C GLY A 174 -8.55 -15.85 -3.27
N ASP A 175 -8.01 -16.98 -3.75
CA ASP A 175 -6.90 -17.68 -3.10
C ASP A 175 -5.55 -17.18 -3.64
N ILE A 176 -5.10 -16.02 -3.14
CA ILE A 176 -3.77 -15.50 -3.48
C ILE A 176 -2.71 -16.22 -2.63
N PRO A 177 -1.73 -16.90 -3.26
CA PRO A 177 -0.66 -17.55 -2.54
C PRO A 177 0.26 -16.52 -1.89
N THR A 178 0.73 -16.82 -0.67
CA THR A 178 1.72 -16.02 0.05
C THR A 178 2.81 -16.94 0.60
N ASN A 179 4.07 -16.52 0.55
CA ASN A 179 5.22 -17.36 0.91
C ASN A 179 5.88 -16.94 2.23
N GLN A 180 5.66 -15.71 2.66
CA GLN A 180 6.14 -15.18 3.94
C GLN A 180 5.02 -15.08 4.97
N PRO A 181 5.33 -15.09 6.28
CA PRO A 181 4.35 -14.76 7.30
C PRO A 181 4.02 -13.26 7.27
N PHE A 182 2.83 -12.86 7.70
CA PHE A 182 2.35 -11.47 7.68
C PHE A 182 3.30 -10.47 8.36
N ILE A 183 4.01 -10.89 9.42
CA ILE A 183 5.00 -10.07 10.14
C ILE A 183 6.28 -9.76 9.33
N LYS A 184 6.42 -10.38 8.15
CA LYS A 184 7.50 -10.16 7.18
C LYS A 184 7.03 -9.46 5.91
N MET A 185 5.75 -9.10 5.82
CA MET A 185 5.19 -8.37 4.69
C MET A 185 5.20 -6.86 4.94
N ASN A 186 5.64 -6.12 3.95
CA ASN A 186 5.73 -4.67 3.93
C ASN A 186 5.02 -4.12 2.67
N ILE A 187 4.86 -2.81 2.52
CA ILE A 187 4.43 -2.16 1.27
C ILE A 187 5.61 -1.75 0.37
N ILE A 188 6.83 -1.76 0.93
CA ILE A 188 8.10 -1.54 0.21
C ILE A 188 8.95 -2.81 0.13
N ASN A 189 9.66 -2.96 -0.97
CA ASN A 189 10.60 -4.05 -1.22
C ASN A 189 11.92 -3.77 -0.49
N SER A 190 11.99 -4.25 0.76
CA SER A 190 13.15 -4.14 1.64
C SER A 190 13.86 -5.49 1.83
N PRO A 191 15.13 -5.50 2.25
CA PRO A 191 15.87 -6.74 2.49
C PRO A 191 15.14 -7.70 3.44
N GLY A 192 14.96 -8.95 3.02
CA GLY A 192 14.26 -9.98 3.79
C GLY A 192 12.75 -10.06 3.52
N THR A 193 12.22 -9.22 2.64
CA THR A 193 10.84 -9.29 2.14
C THR A 193 10.81 -9.84 0.70
N THR A 194 9.64 -10.27 0.24
CA THR A 194 9.37 -10.75 -1.12
C THR A 194 8.40 -9.80 -1.84
N PRO A 195 8.70 -9.38 -3.09
CA PRO A 195 7.84 -8.43 -3.81
C PRO A 195 6.38 -8.87 -3.94
N GLU A 196 6.12 -10.16 -4.12
CA GLU A 196 4.77 -10.70 -4.28
C GLU A 196 3.96 -10.62 -2.98
N ASP A 197 4.58 -10.96 -1.85
CA ASP A 197 3.92 -10.90 -0.54
C ASP A 197 3.72 -9.44 -0.08
N ASN A 198 4.67 -8.57 -0.42
CA ASN A 198 4.52 -7.14 -0.19
C ASN A 198 3.41 -6.53 -1.05
N ALA A 199 3.29 -6.95 -2.31
CA ALA A 199 2.23 -6.50 -3.20
C ALA A 199 0.85 -6.94 -2.67
N TYR A 200 0.76 -8.14 -2.09
CA TYR A 200 -0.47 -8.59 -1.40
C TYR A 200 -0.78 -7.72 -0.18
N SER A 201 0.21 -7.40 0.65
CA SER A 201 0.00 -6.50 1.81
C SER A 201 -0.44 -5.09 1.38
N LEU A 202 0.16 -4.56 0.31
CA LEU A 202 -0.25 -3.27 -0.26
C LEU A 202 -1.67 -3.34 -0.82
N TYR A 203 -2.00 -4.38 -1.59
CA TYR A 203 -3.35 -4.59 -2.10
C TYR A 203 -4.40 -4.61 -0.99
N ILE A 204 -4.18 -5.39 0.07
CA ILE A 204 -5.11 -5.44 1.22
C ILE A 204 -5.23 -4.09 1.91
N SER A 205 -4.12 -3.36 2.03
CA SER A 205 -4.14 -2.00 2.53
C SER A 205 -5.06 -1.12 1.67
N SER A 206 -4.83 -1.06 0.37
CA SER A 206 -5.55 -0.15 -0.53
C SER A 206 -7.03 -0.53 -0.64
N LEU A 207 -7.32 -1.82 -0.69
CA LEU A 207 -8.68 -2.36 -0.67
C LEU A 207 -9.48 -1.87 0.55
N PHE A 208 -8.88 -1.94 1.74
CA PHE A 208 -9.55 -1.52 2.96
C PHE A 208 -9.73 0.00 3.02
N THR A 209 -8.77 0.77 2.50
CA THR A 209 -8.92 2.23 2.36
C THR A 209 -10.10 2.56 1.47
N GLU A 210 -10.10 2.01 0.25
CA GLU A 210 -11.12 2.29 -0.75
C GLU A 210 -12.52 1.88 -0.28
N ALA A 211 -12.65 0.73 0.40
CA ALA A 211 -13.91 0.29 0.98
C ALA A 211 -14.43 1.26 2.05
N VAL A 212 -13.53 1.82 2.85
CA VAL A 212 -13.91 2.83 3.85
C VAL A 212 -14.29 4.13 3.17
N ASN A 213 -13.53 4.62 2.20
CA ASN A 213 -13.79 5.89 1.53
C ASN A 213 -15.15 5.86 0.82
N GLU A 214 -15.43 4.80 0.08
CA GLU A 214 -16.72 4.62 -0.62
C GLU A 214 -17.90 4.56 0.36
N ARG A 215 -17.81 3.72 1.39
CA ARG A 215 -18.91 3.57 2.35
C ARG A 215 -19.14 4.82 3.19
N SER A 216 -18.07 5.59 3.46
CA SER A 216 -18.13 6.83 4.24
C SER A 216 -18.94 7.94 3.57
N ILE A 217 -19.17 7.85 2.26
CA ILE A 217 -20.02 8.77 1.51
C ILE A 217 -21.49 8.61 1.91
N GLU A 218 -21.92 7.37 2.16
CA GLU A 218 -23.32 7.04 2.48
C GLU A 218 -23.62 7.08 3.97
N GLU A 219 -22.69 6.60 4.80
CA GLU A 219 -22.86 6.54 6.26
C GLU A 219 -21.51 6.72 6.99
N PRO A 220 -21.51 7.18 8.26
CA PRO A 220 -20.28 7.27 9.04
C PRO A 220 -19.63 5.88 9.22
N TYR A 221 -18.56 5.63 8.46
CA TYR A 221 -17.80 4.40 8.47
C TYR A 221 -16.32 4.71 8.61
N THR A 222 -15.57 3.88 9.33
CA THR A 222 -14.16 4.17 9.64
C THR A 222 -13.30 2.94 9.45
N MET A 223 -11.99 3.14 9.27
CA MET A 223 -11.01 2.06 9.24
C MET A 223 -11.07 1.19 10.51
N THR A 224 -11.27 1.80 11.67
CA THR A 224 -11.42 1.07 12.94
C THR A 224 -12.69 0.20 12.92
N THR A 225 -13.79 0.69 12.37
CA THR A 225 -15.04 -0.09 12.21
C THR A 225 -14.81 -1.32 11.33
N LEU A 226 -14.24 -1.13 10.14
CA LEU A 226 -13.95 -2.23 9.21
C LEU A 226 -13.03 -3.29 9.84
N LEU A 227 -11.92 -2.86 10.42
CA LEU A 227 -10.95 -3.78 11.02
C LEU A 227 -11.54 -4.54 12.22
N ASN A 228 -12.43 -3.93 13.00
CA ASN A 228 -13.09 -4.62 14.11
C ASN A 228 -14.11 -5.66 13.62
N ALA A 229 -14.86 -5.38 12.55
CA ALA A 229 -15.76 -6.34 11.94
C ALA A 229 -14.99 -7.56 11.43
N LEU A 230 -13.98 -7.35 10.59
CA LEU A 230 -13.17 -8.43 10.03
C LEU A 230 -12.43 -9.25 11.11
N ARG A 231 -11.98 -8.61 12.20
CA ARG A 231 -11.39 -9.34 13.34
C ARG A 231 -12.39 -10.25 14.02
N ALA A 232 -13.63 -9.81 14.20
CA ALA A 232 -14.68 -10.63 14.78
C ALA A 232 -14.96 -11.85 13.89
N ASP A 233 -15.05 -11.65 12.57
CA ASP A 233 -15.26 -12.73 11.60
C ASP A 233 -14.13 -13.77 11.65
N VAL A 234 -12.87 -13.31 11.71
CA VAL A 234 -11.69 -14.17 11.84
C VAL A 234 -11.73 -15.01 13.12
N ILE A 235 -11.99 -14.38 14.27
CA ILE A 235 -12.04 -15.05 15.58
C ILE A 235 -13.16 -16.10 15.59
N ASN A 236 -14.37 -15.71 15.17
CA ASN A 236 -15.56 -16.57 15.24
C ASN A 236 -15.62 -17.62 14.12
N ASN A 237 -14.76 -17.52 13.11
CA ASN A 237 -14.86 -18.29 11.86
C ASN A 237 -16.14 -18.01 11.07
N ASP A 238 -16.63 -16.77 11.16
CA ASP A 238 -17.82 -16.35 10.43
C ASP A 238 -17.42 -15.86 9.03
N PRO A 239 -18.29 -16.02 8.02
CA PRO A 239 -18.12 -15.33 6.75
C PRO A 239 -18.23 -13.81 6.96
N ILE A 240 -17.58 -13.03 6.08
CA ILE A 240 -17.76 -11.58 6.03
C ILE A 240 -19.25 -11.26 5.84
N ASP A 241 -19.80 -10.34 6.63
CA ASP A 241 -21.19 -9.92 6.49
C ASP A 241 -21.46 -9.30 5.11
N ASP A 242 -22.68 -9.47 4.60
CA ASP A 242 -23.04 -9.10 3.22
C ASP A 242 -22.74 -7.62 2.90
N ALA A 243 -22.91 -6.70 3.86
CA ALA A 243 -22.68 -5.28 3.63
C ALA A 243 -21.18 -4.96 3.54
N THR A 244 -20.37 -5.53 4.44
CA THR A 244 -18.91 -5.40 4.39
C THR A 244 -18.33 -6.09 3.15
N LEU A 245 -18.86 -7.27 2.79
CA LEU A 245 -18.44 -8.01 1.61
C LEU A 245 -18.70 -7.21 0.33
N LEU A 246 -19.91 -6.65 0.18
CA LEU A 246 -20.26 -5.81 -0.95
C LEU A 246 -19.34 -4.59 -1.06
N SER A 247 -19.13 -3.88 0.04
CA SER A 247 -18.24 -2.71 0.09
C SER A 247 -16.80 -3.05 -0.32
N LEU A 248 -16.27 -4.20 0.13
CA LEU A 248 -14.95 -4.66 -0.27
C LEU A 248 -14.92 -5.08 -1.76
N GLN A 249 -15.98 -5.68 -2.30
CA GLN A 249 -16.05 -6.06 -3.71
C GLN A 249 -16.10 -4.83 -4.63
N GLU A 250 -16.91 -3.84 -4.28
CA GLU A 250 -16.99 -2.56 -5.00
C GLU A 250 -15.65 -1.82 -4.97
N ALA A 251 -15.02 -1.75 -3.79
CA ALA A 251 -13.71 -1.15 -3.60
C ALA A 251 -12.63 -1.81 -4.45
N ASN A 252 -12.61 -3.15 -4.49
CA ASN A 252 -11.66 -3.90 -5.29
C ASN A 252 -11.68 -3.49 -6.76
N GLY A 253 -12.88 -3.29 -7.29
CA GLY A 253 -13.06 -2.85 -8.65
C GLY A 253 -12.64 -1.41 -8.94
N ARG A 254 -12.59 -0.56 -7.91
CA ARG A 254 -12.16 0.84 -8.02
C ARG A 254 -10.66 1.02 -7.97
N LEU A 255 -9.92 0.08 -7.37
CA LEU A 255 -8.47 0.18 -7.21
C LEU A 255 -7.76 0.45 -8.53
N ASP A 256 -6.96 1.51 -8.53
CA ASP A 256 -6.11 1.90 -9.64
C ASP A 256 -4.65 1.71 -9.25
N ALA A 257 -4.03 0.67 -9.80
CA ALA A 257 -2.64 0.33 -9.52
C ALA A 257 -1.67 1.48 -9.87
N ALA A 258 -1.95 2.24 -10.94
CA ALA A 258 -1.07 3.33 -11.36
C ALA A 258 -1.17 4.51 -10.39
N SER A 259 -2.39 4.88 -10.00
CA SER A 259 -2.61 5.96 -9.02
C SER A 259 -2.05 5.60 -7.66
N ILE A 260 -2.27 4.38 -7.16
CA ILE A 260 -1.72 3.91 -5.88
C ILE A 260 -0.19 4.00 -5.89
N GLN A 261 0.44 3.52 -6.97
CA GLN A 261 1.88 3.55 -7.14
C GLN A 261 2.41 5.00 -7.13
N GLN A 262 1.81 5.88 -7.94
CA GLN A 262 2.19 7.29 -8.03
C GLN A 262 2.02 8.03 -6.69
N ASN A 263 0.91 7.79 -5.99
CA ASN A 263 0.61 8.40 -4.70
C ASN A 263 1.65 7.99 -3.65
N LEU A 264 2.07 6.73 -3.64
CA LEU A 264 3.10 6.24 -2.74
C LEU A 264 4.50 6.74 -3.11
N GLU A 265 4.84 6.87 -4.40
CA GLU A 265 6.12 7.43 -4.86
C GLU A 265 6.32 8.88 -4.38
N ALA A 266 5.23 9.63 -4.18
CA ALA A 266 5.28 10.99 -3.67
C ALA A 266 5.71 11.07 -2.19
N VAL A 267 5.49 10.02 -1.39
CA VAL A 267 5.80 9.99 0.05
C VAL A 267 6.93 9.04 0.42
N LEU A 268 7.17 7.98 -0.36
CA LEU A 268 8.21 6.97 -0.16
C LEU A 268 9.41 7.22 -1.09
N ILE A 269 9.98 8.42 -1.01
CA ILE A 269 11.02 8.87 -1.94
C ILE A 269 12.28 7.99 -1.85
N GLY A 270 12.62 7.35 -2.97
CA GLY A 270 13.83 6.52 -3.08
C GLY A 270 13.62 5.06 -2.70
N GLU A 271 12.42 4.69 -2.25
CA GLU A 271 12.06 3.31 -1.96
C GLU A 271 11.51 2.59 -3.19
N THR A 272 11.67 1.26 -3.22
CA THR A 272 11.04 0.43 -4.26
C THR A 272 9.71 -0.08 -3.74
N ILE A 273 8.61 0.54 -4.15
CA ILE A 273 7.25 0.12 -3.77
C ILE A 273 6.90 -1.24 -4.39
N ALA A 274 6.09 -2.02 -3.69
CA ALA A 274 5.65 -3.32 -4.15
C ALA A 274 4.68 -3.20 -5.37
N PRO A 275 4.84 -4.03 -6.41
CA PRO A 275 4.05 -3.90 -7.64
C PRO A 275 2.63 -4.46 -7.48
N VAL A 276 1.71 -3.64 -6.95
CA VAL A 276 0.32 -4.04 -6.61
C VAL A 276 -0.52 -4.48 -7.81
N GLY A 277 -0.20 -4.00 -9.02
CA GLY A 277 -0.99 -4.25 -10.22
C GLY A 277 -1.20 -5.73 -10.56
N ASN A 278 -0.18 -6.58 -10.33
CA ASN A 278 -0.30 -8.02 -10.57
C ASN A 278 -1.32 -8.68 -9.62
N VAL A 279 -1.43 -8.17 -8.39
CA VAL A 279 -2.37 -8.70 -7.40
C VAL A 279 -3.79 -8.27 -7.77
N ILE A 280 -4.00 -7.00 -8.12
CA ILE A 280 -5.31 -6.49 -8.58
C ILE A 280 -5.79 -7.29 -9.80
N GLU A 281 -4.92 -7.53 -10.79
CA GLU A 281 -5.24 -8.36 -11.95
C GLU A 281 -5.60 -9.80 -11.58
N ALA A 282 -4.92 -10.37 -10.57
CA ALA A 282 -5.17 -11.72 -10.08
C ALA A 282 -6.43 -11.86 -9.20
N VAL A 283 -6.97 -10.79 -8.60
CA VAL A 283 -8.23 -10.81 -7.84
C VAL A 283 -9.45 -10.49 -8.70
N SER A 284 -9.26 -9.69 -9.73
CA SER A 284 -10.25 -9.48 -10.79
C SER A 284 -9.92 -10.25 -12.09
N PRO A 285 -9.51 -11.55 -12.05
CA PRO A 285 -9.09 -12.28 -13.23
C PRO A 285 -10.34 -12.78 -13.96
N GLY A 286 -10.91 -11.97 -14.84
CA GLY A 286 -12.09 -12.46 -15.56
C GLY A 286 -12.88 -11.45 -16.35
N LEU A 287 -12.70 -10.16 -16.11
CA LEU A 287 -13.20 -9.17 -17.04
C LEU A 287 -12.05 -8.79 -17.95
N ILE A 288 -12.06 -9.35 -19.17
CA ILE A 288 -11.16 -8.93 -20.23
C ILE A 288 -11.32 -7.41 -20.34
N PRO A 289 -10.29 -6.63 -19.95
CA PRO A 289 -10.41 -5.19 -19.97
C PRO A 289 -10.68 -4.77 -21.42
N PRO A 290 -11.40 -3.66 -21.64
CA PRO A 290 -11.76 -3.26 -22.99
C PRO A 290 -10.53 -3.23 -23.89
N SER A 291 -10.60 -3.89 -25.03
CA SER A 291 -9.47 -4.03 -25.96
C SER A 291 -9.60 -3.06 -27.14
N ASN A 292 -8.53 -2.87 -27.91
CA ASN A 292 -8.54 -2.08 -29.16
C ASN A 292 -9.13 -0.67 -28.99
N LEU A 293 -8.62 0.09 -28.01
CA LEU A 293 -9.02 1.48 -27.80
C LEU A 293 -8.56 2.31 -28.98
N THR A 294 -9.50 2.82 -29.75
CA THR A 294 -9.23 3.72 -30.88
C THR A 294 -10.05 4.97 -30.77
N THR A 295 -9.50 6.07 -31.27
CA THR A 295 -10.16 7.37 -31.28
C THR A 295 -10.18 7.94 -32.69
N PHE A 296 -11.21 8.70 -33.04
CA PHE A 296 -11.31 9.33 -34.36
C PHE A 296 -12.06 10.65 -34.31
N THR A 297 -11.47 11.68 -34.91
CA THR A 297 -12.14 12.97 -35.10
C THR A 297 -13.02 12.92 -36.35
N ASP A 298 -14.33 12.91 -36.16
CA ASP A 298 -15.28 12.97 -37.26
C ASP A 298 -15.54 14.41 -37.69
N THR A 299 -15.08 14.74 -38.90
CA THR A 299 -15.30 16.04 -39.55
C THR A 299 -16.43 16.01 -40.59
N ALA A 300 -17.17 14.89 -40.71
CA ALA A 300 -18.18 14.73 -41.77
C ALA A 300 -19.50 15.48 -41.49
N ASN A 301 -19.74 15.93 -40.25
CA ASN A 301 -20.95 16.66 -39.84
C ASN A 301 -20.65 18.16 -39.62
N LEU A 302 -21.70 18.98 -39.55
CA LEU A 302 -21.60 20.42 -39.23
C LEU A 302 -21.00 20.68 -37.84
N THR A 303 -21.02 19.68 -36.96
CA THR A 303 -20.37 19.65 -35.64
C THR A 303 -19.27 18.59 -35.68
N ILE A 304 -18.02 19.02 -35.46
CA ILE A 304 -16.88 18.10 -35.32
C ILE A 304 -17.05 17.32 -34.01
N ALA A 305 -16.99 15.99 -34.10
CA ALA A 305 -17.15 15.11 -32.94
C ALA A 305 -15.92 14.23 -32.75
N GLN A 306 -15.54 13.98 -31.50
CA GLN A 306 -14.55 12.97 -31.16
C GLN A 306 -15.27 11.66 -30.85
N ARG A 307 -14.83 10.59 -31.52
CA ARG A 307 -15.34 9.22 -31.33
C ARG A 307 -14.35 8.37 -30.57
N PHE A 308 -14.86 7.47 -29.74
CA PHE A 308 -14.12 6.49 -28.97
C PHE A 308 -14.75 5.11 -29.19
N CYS A 309 -13.92 4.14 -29.56
CA CYS A 309 -14.33 2.77 -29.85
C CYS A 309 -13.41 1.84 -29.08
N PHE A 310 -14.00 0.79 -28.50
CA PHE A 310 -13.33 -0.20 -27.68
C PHE A 310 -14.08 -1.52 -27.81
N ASP A 311 -13.41 -2.64 -27.54
CA ASP A 311 -13.92 -3.99 -27.81
C ASP A 311 -14.44 -4.17 -29.25
N MET A 312 -13.72 -3.60 -30.22
CA MET A 312 -14.00 -3.73 -31.66
C MET A 312 -12.76 -4.20 -32.39
N SER A 313 -12.95 -4.92 -33.50
CA SER A 313 -11.88 -5.32 -34.41
C SER A 313 -11.54 -4.24 -35.44
N ALA A 314 -12.51 -3.39 -35.80
CA ALA A 314 -12.32 -2.24 -36.66
C ALA A 314 -12.03 -0.96 -35.86
N ASP A 315 -11.06 -0.17 -36.33
CA ASP A 315 -10.75 1.16 -35.78
C ASP A 315 -11.94 2.11 -35.95
N CYS A 316 -12.09 3.10 -35.05
CA CYS A 316 -13.13 4.14 -35.16
C CYS A 316 -13.17 4.88 -36.50
N SER A 317 -12.04 4.96 -37.21
CA SER A 317 -11.96 5.64 -38.50
C SER A 317 -12.56 4.83 -39.65
N ASP A 318 -12.66 3.49 -39.48
CA ASP A 318 -13.25 2.59 -40.47
C ASP A 318 -14.78 2.63 -40.37
N PRO A 319 -15.53 2.97 -41.43
CA PRO A 319 -16.99 2.92 -41.43
C PRO A 319 -17.60 1.58 -40.98
N GLY A 320 -16.85 0.47 -41.08
CA GLY A 320 -17.21 -0.87 -40.66
C GLY A 320 -17.44 -1.04 -39.15
N HIS A 321 -16.85 -0.18 -38.30
CA HIS A 321 -17.01 -0.26 -36.83
C HIS A 321 -18.49 -0.21 -36.39
N LYS A 322 -19.35 0.45 -37.18
CA LYS A 322 -20.78 0.59 -36.88
C LYS A 322 -21.50 -0.76 -36.79
N ALA A 323 -21.00 -1.78 -37.49
CA ALA A 323 -21.54 -3.13 -37.44
C ALA A 323 -21.16 -3.88 -36.14
N GLU A 324 -20.14 -3.38 -35.42
CA GLU A 324 -19.61 -3.97 -34.18
C GLU A 324 -20.09 -3.24 -32.92
N ILE A 325 -20.94 -2.22 -33.07
CA ILE A 325 -21.55 -1.54 -31.92
C ILE A 325 -22.55 -2.49 -31.26
N ILE A 326 -22.30 -2.80 -30.00
CA ILE A 326 -23.16 -3.65 -29.16
C ILE A 326 -23.78 -2.86 -28.02
N VAL A 327 -24.88 -3.40 -27.48
CA VAL A 327 -25.36 -3.06 -26.15
C VAL A 327 -24.84 -4.14 -25.21
N ALA A 328 -24.04 -3.76 -24.22
CA ALA A 328 -23.50 -4.64 -23.20
C ALA A 328 -24.64 -5.35 -22.43
N GLN A 329 -24.43 -6.62 -22.10
CA GLN A 329 -25.38 -7.48 -21.39
C GLN A 329 -24.60 -8.24 -20.32
N GLY A 330 -25.05 -8.20 -19.07
CA GLY A 330 -24.28 -8.74 -17.94
C GLY A 330 -23.18 -7.81 -17.44
N TYR A 331 -22.95 -6.68 -18.12
CA TYR A 331 -21.98 -5.67 -17.73
C TYR A 331 -22.33 -4.31 -18.34
N SER A 332 -21.67 -3.29 -17.84
CA SER A 332 -21.61 -1.93 -18.33
C SER A 332 -20.15 -1.48 -18.41
N TYR A 333 -19.92 -0.28 -18.92
CA TYR A 333 -18.62 0.34 -19.00
C TYR A 333 -18.58 1.56 -18.09
N GLU A 334 -17.39 1.78 -17.53
CA GLU A 334 -17.01 3.08 -17.00
C GLU A 334 -15.97 3.67 -17.92
N LEU A 335 -16.13 4.94 -18.26
CA LEU A 335 -15.21 5.63 -19.15
C LEU A 335 -14.90 7.02 -18.66
N GLN A 336 -13.63 7.39 -18.79
CA GLN A 336 -13.13 8.69 -18.41
C GLN A 336 -12.30 9.32 -19.52
N ILE A 337 -12.44 10.62 -19.69
CA ILE A 337 -11.61 11.44 -20.60
C ILE A 337 -11.06 12.60 -19.81
N ASP A 338 -9.75 12.83 -19.86
CA ASP A 338 -9.10 13.89 -19.11
C ASP A 338 -7.96 14.57 -19.89
N ASP A 339 -7.48 15.71 -19.39
CA ASP A 339 -6.31 16.44 -19.89
C ASP A 339 -4.99 16.06 -19.21
N ASN A 340 -5.06 15.20 -18.21
CA ASN A 340 -3.94 14.63 -17.46
C ASN A 340 -3.99 13.09 -17.53
N ALA A 341 -2.84 12.45 -17.35
CA ALA A 341 -2.72 11.00 -17.50
C ALA A 341 -3.20 10.19 -16.28
N ASP A 342 -3.44 10.86 -15.15
CA ASP A 342 -3.87 10.24 -13.89
C ASP A 342 -5.40 10.29 -13.69
N PHE A 343 -6.11 10.98 -14.60
CA PHE A 343 -7.56 11.13 -14.56
C PHE A 343 -8.05 11.73 -13.24
N SER A 344 -7.26 12.62 -12.64
CA SER A 344 -7.58 13.26 -11.36
C SER A 344 -8.67 14.33 -11.45
N SER A 345 -9.03 14.78 -12.66
CA SER A 345 -10.06 15.81 -12.89
C SER A 345 -10.83 15.59 -14.20
N PRO A 346 -11.51 14.44 -14.37
CA PRO A 346 -12.02 14.00 -15.65
C PRO A 346 -13.02 14.99 -16.26
N ILE A 347 -12.78 15.37 -17.52
CA ILE A 347 -13.69 16.18 -18.35
C ILE A 347 -14.98 15.39 -18.62
N VAL A 348 -14.85 14.08 -18.80
CA VAL A 348 -15.95 13.13 -18.94
C VAL A 348 -15.74 12.02 -17.92
N ASP A 349 -16.76 11.73 -17.14
CA ASP A 349 -16.81 10.60 -16.21
C ASP A 349 -18.19 9.96 -16.29
N LEU A 350 -18.26 8.81 -16.97
CA LEU A 350 -19.52 8.09 -17.16
C LEU A 350 -19.45 6.72 -16.51
N THR A 351 -20.51 6.41 -15.76
CA THR A 351 -20.76 5.09 -15.18
C THR A 351 -22.00 4.45 -15.80
N GLY A 352 -22.08 3.12 -15.77
CA GLY A 352 -23.23 2.39 -16.32
C GLY A 352 -23.38 2.49 -17.84
N TRP A 353 -22.32 2.85 -18.56
CA TRP A 353 -22.39 3.04 -20.01
C TRP A 353 -22.55 1.70 -20.73
N GLN A 354 -23.64 1.50 -21.48
CA GLN A 354 -23.96 0.18 -22.01
C GLN A 354 -23.49 -0.06 -23.45
N ARG A 355 -22.65 0.80 -24.04
CA ARG A 355 -22.19 0.59 -25.42
C ARG A 355 -20.69 0.59 -25.50
N ASN A 356 -20.14 -0.20 -26.41
CA ASN A 356 -18.70 -0.26 -26.66
C ASN A 356 -18.17 0.94 -27.49
N PHE A 357 -18.87 2.08 -27.39
CA PHE A 357 -18.70 3.24 -28.25
C PHE A 357 -19.18 4.52 -27.55
N TYR A 358 -18.45 5.63 -27.68
CA TYR A 358 -18.83 6.93 -27.14
C TYR A 358 -18.50 8.08 -28.12
N ASN A 359 -19.33 9.12 -28.11
CA ASN A 359 -19.13 10.34 -28.91
C ASN A 359 -19.29 11.57 -28.02
N ILE A 360 -18.44 12.55 -28.23
CA ILE A 360 -18.54 13.88 -27.62
C ILE A 360 -18.27 14.96 -28.66
N GLU A 361 -18.85 16.15 -28.48
CA GLU A 361 -18.47 17.30 -29.29
C GLU A 361 -17.00 17.61 -29.08
N HIS A 362 -16.27 17.75 -30.18
CA HIS A 362 -14.83 17.96 -30.14
C HIS A 362 -14.45 19.26 -29.40
N ALA A 363 -15.33 20.27 -29.42
CA ALA A 363 -15.16 21.52 -28.70
C ALA A 363 -15.17 21.35 -27.17
N SER A 364 -15.84 20.31 -26.64
CA SER A 364 -15.94 20.07 -25.19
C SER A 364 -14.65 19.52 -24.58
N LEU A 365 -13.73 19.02 -25.41
CA LEU A 365 -12.48 18.42 -24.93
C LEU A 365 -11.38 19.46 -24.70
N GLY A 366 -11.44 20.61 -25.38
CA GLY A 366 -10.32 21.57 -25.42
C GLY A 366 -9.10 21.02 -26.16
N SER A 367 -8.19 21.90 -26.58
CA SER A 367 -7.02 21.54 -27.39
C SER A 367 -5.89 20.90 -26.56
N GLY A 368 -5.09 20.03 -27.17
CA GLY A 368 -3.90 19.44 -26.58
C GLY A 368 -3.94 17.91 -26.53
N ILE A 369 -2.98 17.32 -25.82
CA ILE A 369 -2.99 15.89 -25.52
C ILE A 369 -4.11 15.65 -24.50
N ARG A 370 -4.87 14.59 -24.73
CA ARG A 370 -5.95 14.09 -23.89
C ARG A 370 -5.77 12.59 -23.67
N TYR A 371 -6.34 12.11 -22.59
CA TYR A 371 -6.28 10.73 -22.17
C TYR A 371 -7.69 10.16 -22.13
N PHE A 372 -7.84 8.92 -22.58
CA PHE A 372 -9.08 8.17 -22.52
C PHE A 372 -8.81 6.84 -21.85
N ARG A 373 -9.61 6.51 -20.82
CA ARG A 373 -9.62 5.19 -20.22
C ARG A 373 -11.02 4.62 -20.15
N VAL A 374 -11.11 3.31 -20.21
CA VAL A 374 -12.36 2.57 -20.08
C VAL A 374 -12.12 1.25 -19.37
N ARG A 375 -13.07 0.85 -18.51
CA ARG A 375 -13.11 -0.46 -17.87
C ARG A 375 -14.52 -1.05 -17.95
N LYS A 376 -14.64 -2.35 -17.76
CA LYS A 376 -15.95 -3.04 -17.61
C LYS A 376 -16.35 -3.04 -16.15
N ASN A 377 -17.65 -2.92 -15.89
CA ASN A 377 -18.31 -3.12 -14.62
C ASN A 377 -19.39 -4.19 -14.83
N HIS A 378 -19.23 -5.37 -14.24
CA HIS A 378 -20.14 -6.50 -14.41
C HIS A 378 -21.30 -6.42 -13.41
N ASP A 379 -22.44 -7.06 -13.73
CA ASP A 379 -23.68 -6.93 -12.93
C ASP A 379 -23.55 -7.49 -11.50
N ASP A 380 -22.48 -8.23 -11.20
CA ASP A 380 -22.12 -8.75 -9.88
C ASP A 380 -21.16 -7.82 -9.10
N GLY A 381 -20.96 -6.59 -9.57
CA GLY A 381 -20.15 -5.56 -8.92
C GLY A 381 -18.65 -5.65 -9.19
N GLN A 382 -18.20 -6.61 -10.02
CA GLN A 382 -16.79 -6.73 -10.38
C GLN A 382 -16.39 -5.75 -11.48
N PHE A 383 -15.17 -5.23 -11.42
CA PHE A 383 -14.62 -4.37 -12.46
C PHE A 383 -13.40 -5.00 -13.13
N SER A 384 -13.19 -4.69 -14.41
CA SER A 384 -11.91 -4.96 -15.06
C SER A 384 -10.87 -3.93 -14.65
N THR A 385 -9.60 -4.24 -14.91
CA THR A 385 -8.57 -3.20 -14.96
C THR A 385 -8.93 -2.14 -16.01
N TRP A 386 -8.41 -0.92 -15.83
CA TRP A 386 -8.52 0.13 -16.82
C TRP A 386 -7.63 -0.18 -18.03
N THR A 387 -8.19 -0.05 -19.24
CA THR A 387 -7.39 0.14 -20.45
C THR A 387 -7.37 1.62 -20.79
N GLN A 388 -6.22 2.14 -21.22
CA GLN A 388 -6.05 3.55 -21.53
C GLN A 388 -5.33 3.78 -22.86
N THR A 389 -5.55 4.95 -23.45
CA THR A 389 -4.84 5.47 -24.62
C THR A 389 -4.83 7.00 -24.59
N ASP A 390 -3.83 7.62 -25.22
CA ASP A 390 -3.77 9.06 -25.44
C ASP A 390 -4.21 9.44 -26.86
N PHE A 391 -4.64 10.69 -27.03
CA PHE A 391 -4.99 11.25 -28.34
C PHE A 391 -4.79 12.77 -28.35
N ILE A 392 -4.66 13.33 -29.55
CA ILE A 392 -4.47 14.77 -29.73
C ILE A 392 -5.78 15.39 -30.20
N VAL A 393 -6.20 16.45 -29.49
CA VAL A 393 -7.24 17.36 -29.92
C VAL A 393 -6.57 18.59 -30.55
N PRO A 394 -6.71 18.80 -31.88
CA PRO A 394 -6.09 19.89 -32.63
C PRO A 394 -6.34 21.30 -32.08
#